data_AF-A0A822J6R6-F1
#
_entry.id   AF-A0A822J6R6-F1
#
_cell.length_a   1.000
_cell.length_b   1.000
_cell.length_c   1.000
_cell.angle_alpha   90.00
_cell.angle_beta   90.00
_cell.angle_gamma   90.00
#
_symmetry.space_group_name_H-M   'P 1'
#
loop_
_entity.id
_entity.type
_entity.pdbx_description
1 polymer ?
#
loop_
_entity_poly.entity_id
_entity_poly.type
_entity_poly.pdbx_seq_one_letter_code
_entity_poly.pdbx_strand_id
1 'polypeptide(L)'
;MSELKKLTKIVVLLIAVIGLLTVFVPHMIGTTPEWGGTDAAAANKIGEMSNYLPWFSPVWKPPGGEMETLLFSLQAAIGAGIIGYVAGLYTGRKEKKRDNT
;
A
#
# COMPACT_ATOMS: atom_id res chain seq x y z
N MET A 1 -21.94 18.24 8.71
CA MET A 1 -20.71 18.54 7.94
C MET A 1 -19.42 18.50 8.79
N SER A 2 -19.44 18.93 10.07
CA SER A 2 -18.28 18.90 10.98
C SER A 2 -17.84 17.47 11.36
N GLU A 3 -18.79 16.61 11.71
CA GLU A 3 -18.50 15.23 12.16
C GLU A 3 -17.88 14.37 11.06
N LEU A 4 -18.34 14.54 9.81
CA LEU A 4 -17.76 13.83 8.66
C LEU A 4 -16.29 14.21 8.43
N LYS A 5 -15.95 15.50 8.55
CA LYS A 5 -14.57 15.98 8.45
C LYS A 5 -13.70 15.47 9.60
N LYS A 6 -14.26 15.30 10.80
CA LYS A 6 -13.58 14.73 11.97
C LYS A 6 -13.28 13.24 11.75
N LEU A 7 -14.26 12.48 11.25
CA LEU A 7 -14.10 11.07 10.92
C LEU A 7 -13.04 10.86 9.82
N THR A 8 -13.06 11.64 8.74
CA THR A 8 -12.04 11.55 7.68
C THR A 8 -10.63 11.79 8.22
N LYS A 9 -10.46 12.80 9.09
CA LYS A 9 -9.15 13.06 9.73
C LYS A 9 -8.69 11.90 10.61
N ILE A 10 -9.59 11.31 11.39
CA ILE A 10 -9.29 10.15 12.23
C ILE A 10 -8.88 8.95 11.37
N VAL A 11 -9.60 8.69 10.28
CA VAL A 11 -9.28 7.59 9.35
C VAL A 11 -7.92 7.81 8.69
N VAL A 12 -7.63 9.02 8.21
CA VAL A 12 -6.33 9.36 7.62
C VAL A 12 -5.20 9.21 8.64
N LEU A 13 -5.41 9.66 9.89
CA LEU A 13 -4.44 9.50 10.97
C LEU A 13 -4.20 8.03 11.29
N LEU A 14 -5.25 7.22 11.36
CA LEU A 14 -5.15 5.77 11.58
C LEU A 14 -4.35 5.08 10.48
N ILE A 15 -4.64 5.38 9.22
CA ILE A 15 -3.89 4.82 8.07
C ILE A 15 -2.41 5.22 8.15
N ALA A 16 -2.12 6.48 8.49
CA ALA A 16 -0.75 6.96 8.64
C ALA A 16 -0.01 6.27 9.81
N VAL A 17 -0.65 6.10 10.96
CA VAL A 17 -0.08 5.40 12.13
C VAL A 17 0.17 3.93 11.80
N ILE A 18 -0.80 3.25 11.18
CA ILE A 18 -0.65 1.85 10.77
C ILE A 18 0.52 1.73 9.77
N GLY A 19 0.59 2.60 8.76
CA GLY A 19 1.69 2.62 7.80
C GLY A 19 3.05 2.83 8.47
N LEU A 20 3.13 3.76 9.42
CA LEU A 20 4.35 4.00 10.19
C LEU A 20 4.75 2.77 11.01
N LEU A 21 3.82 2.17 11.74
CA LEU A 21 4.07 0.96 12.53
C LEU A 21 4.55 -0.19 11.64
N THR A 22 3.92 -0.41 10.49
CA THR A 22 4.32 -1.49 9.57
C THR A 22 5.73 -1.33 9.03
N VAL A 23 6.22 -0.09 8.85
CA VAL A 23 7.58 0.16 8.35
C VAL A 23 8.61 0.13 9.47
N PHE A 24 8.32 0.79 10.59
CA PHE A 24 9.31 1.00 11.66
C PHE A 24 9.42 -0.18 12.62
N VAL A 25 8.31 -0.86 12.96
CA VAL A 25 8.33 -1.96 13.93
C VAL A 25 9.27 -3.08 13.47
N PRO A 26 9.17 -3.63 12.24
CA PRO A 26 10.06 -4.72 11.82
C PRO A 26 11.54 -4.30 11.75
N HIS A 27 11.80 -3.04 11.43
CA HIS A 27 13.15 -2.49 11.38
C HIS A 27 13.79 -2.44 12.79
N MET A 28 13.01 -2.17 13.84
CA MET A 28 13.52 -2.15 15.22
C MET A 28 13.81 -3.54 15.79
N ILE A 29 13.08 -4.58 15.35
CA ILE A 29 13.27 -5.97 15.80
C ILE A 29 14.31 -6.73 14.99
N GLY A 30 14.97 -6.09 14.01
CA GLY A 30 16.01 -6.70 13.18
C GLY A 30 15.50 -7.74 12.18
N THR A 31 14.18 -7.80 11.97
CA THR A 31 13.56 -8.66 10.96
C THR A 31 13.54 -7.92 9.63
N THR A 32 14.18 -8.44 8.58
CA THR A 32 13.93 -8.00 7.20
C THR A 32 12.58 -8.57 6.77
N PRO A 33 11.51 -7.76 6.66
CA PRO A 33 10.25 -8.30 6.19
C PRO A 33 10.44 -8.69 4.74
N GLU A 34 10.20 -9.95 4.41
CA GLU A 34 9.91 -10.31 3.04
C GLU A 34 8.58 -9.65 2.70
N TRP A 35 8.64 -8.53 1.98
CA TRP A 35 7.48 -7.80 1.49
C TRP A 35 6.84 -8.56 0.33
N GLY A 36 6.39 -9.78 0.61
CA GLY A 36 5.64 -10.62 -0.31
C GLY A 36 4.14 -10.36 -0.20
N GLY A 37 3.41 -10.66 -1.27
CA GLY A 37 1.95 -10.65 -1.24
C GLY A 37 1.41 -11.64 -0.19
N THR A 38 0.24 -11.34 0.36
CA THR A 38 -0.44 -12.19 1.36
C THR A 38 -0.65 -13.63 0.86
N ASP A 39 -0.81 -13.80 -0.45
CA ASP A 39 -0.97 -15.12 -1.09
C ASP A 39 0.28 -16.00 -0.98
N ALA A 40 1.49 -15.42 -0.98
CA ALA A 40 2.73 -16.18 -0.81
C ALA A 40 2.84 -16.77 0.60
N ALA A 41 2.48 -15.98 1.62
CA ALA A 41 2.45 -16.43 3.01
C ALA A 41 1.40 -17.52 3.25
N ALA A 42 0.24 -17.41 2.60
CA ALA A 42 -0.81 -18.41 2.66
C ALA A 42 -0.38 -19.73 1.98
N ALA A 43 0.23 -19.65 0.79
CA ALA A 43 0.71 -20.82 0.06
C ALA A 43 1.79 -21.60 0.84
N ASN A 44 2.73 -20.92 1.49
CA ASN A 44 3.77 -21.55 2.31
C ASN A 44 3.17 -22.34 3.48
N LYS A 45 2.24 -21.74 4.24
CA LYS A 45 1.57 -22.44 5.35
C LYS A 45 0.71 -23.62 4.91
N ILE A 46 0.10 -23.53 3.73
CA ILE A 46 -0.70 -24.62 3.17
C ILE A 46 0.20 -25.77 2.70
N GLY A 47 1.39 -25.47 2.15
CA GLY A 47 2.37 -26.48 1.76
C GLY A 47 2.95 -27.29 2.93
N GLU A 48 2.96 -26.72 4.14
CA GLU A 48 3.38 -27.41 5.38
C GLU A 48 2.32 -28.38 5.93
N MET A 49 1.05 -28.28 5.48
CA MET A 49 -0.01 -29.19 5.91
C MET A 49 -0.01 -30.48 5.09
N SER A 50 0.38 -31.60 5.71
CA SER A 50 0.53 -32.91 5.08
C SER A 50 -0.75 -33.55 4.50
N ASN A 51 -1.92 -32.97 4.78
CA ASN A 51 -3.23 -33.49 4.38
C ASN A 51 -4.07 -32.49 3.56
N TYR A 52 -3.46 -31.43 3.02
CA TYR A 52 -4.19 -30.44 2.24
C TYR A 52 -4.27 -30.83 0.76
N LEU A 53 -5.48 -31.06 0.27
CA LEU A 53 -5.77 -31.24 -1.15
C LEU A 53 -6.24 -29.90 -1.75
N PRO A 54 -5.55 -29.36 -2.77
CA PRO A 54 -5.98 -28.13 -3.44
C PRO A 54 -7.37 -28.32 -4.07
N TRP A 55 -8.36 -27.57 -3.59
CA TRP A 55 -9.72 -27.59 -4.11
C TRP A 55 -9.93 -26.63 -5.30
N PHE A 56 -8.92 -25.83 -5.62
CA PHE A 56 -8.93 -24.88 -6.74
C PHE A 56 -7.50 -24.73 -7.28
N SER A 57 -7.38 -24.67 -8.61
CA SER A 57 -6.13 -24.34 -9.29
C SER A 57 -6.33 -23.02 -10.04
N PRO A 58 -5.41 -22.04 -9.90
CA PRO A 58 -5.53 -20.78 -10.63
C PRO A 58 -5.52 -21.06 -12.14
N VAL A 59 -6.60 -20.66 -12.81
CA VAL A 59 -6.77 -20.77 -14.28
C VAL A 59 -5.66 -20.03 -15.02
N TRP A 60 -5.11 -18.98 -14.40
CA TRP A 60 -3.97 -18.23 -14.89
C TRP A 60 -3.07 -17.86 -13.71
N LYS A 61 -1.78 -18.19 -13.82
CA LYS A 61 -0.73 -17.71 -12.93
C LYS A 61 0.16 -16.78 -13.75
N PRO A 62 0.49 -15.56 -13.27
CA PRO A 62 1.44 -14.71 -13.96
C PRO A 62 2.74 -15.49 -14.22
N PRO A 63 3.28 -15.49 -15.44
CA PRO A 63 4.56 -16.13 -15.72
C PRO A 63 5.66 -15.36 -14.97
N GLY A 64 6.09 -15.89 -13.83
CA GLY A 64 7.18 -15.36 -13.00
C GLY A 64 6.76 -14.33 -11.94
N GLY A 65 7.39 -14.40 -10.76
CA GLY A 65 7.16 -13.44 -9.64
C GLY A 65 7.59 -12.00 -9.96
N GLU A 66 8.34 -11.80 -11.04
CA GLU A 66 8.73 -10.48 -11.55
C GLU A 66 7.51 -9.66 -12.00
N MET A 67 6.49 -10.31 -12.57
CA MET A 67 5.28 -9.63 -13.06
C MET A 67 4.42 -9.10 -11.92
N GLU A 68 4.37 -9.79 -10.78
CA GLU A 68 3.72 -9.29 -9.57
C GLU A 68 4.39 -8.01 -9.09
N THR A 69 5.72 -8.02 -8.99
CA THR A 69 6.51 -6.86 -8.56
C THR A 69 6.35 -5.67 -9.53
N LEU A 70 6.27 -5.93 -10.83
CA LEU A 70 6.01 -4.90 -11.85
C LEU A 70 4.62 -4.26 -11.68
N LEU A 71 3.58 -5.05 -11.43
CA LEU A 71 2.23 -4.53 -11.21
C LEU A 71 2.14 -3.69 -9.94
N PHE A 72 2.76 -4.12 -8.84
CA PHE A 72 2.84 -3.31 -7.61
C PHE A 72 3.65 -2.03 -7.81
N SER A 73 4.76 -2.08 -8.53
CA SER A 73 5.58 -0.90 -8.84
C SER A 73 4.83 0.11 -9.71
N LEU A 74 4.06 -0.36 -10.68
CA LEU A 74 3.21 0.49 -11.52
C LEU A 74 2.12 1.18 -10.70
N GLN A 75 1.44 0.43 -9.81
CA GLN A 75 0.45 0.99 -8.90
C GLN A 75 1.06 2.06 -7.99
N ALA A 76 2.25 1.81 -7.46
CA ALA A 76 2.99 2.77 -6.65
C ALA A 76 3.35 4.03 -7.44
N ALA A 77 3.84 3.89 -8.68
CA ALA A 77 4.19 5.00 -9.55
C ALA A 77 2.97 5.88 -9.88
N ILE A 78 1.83 5.27 -10.20
CA ILE A 78 0.58 6.00 -10.46
C ILE A 78 0.11 6.73 -9.19
N GLY A 79 0.13 6.05 -8.03
CA GLY A 79 -0.25 6.64 -6.75
C GLY A 79 0.62 7.85 -6.39
N ALA A 80 1.94 7.73 -6.54
CA ALA A 80 2.88 8.81 -6.33
C ALA A 80 2.65 9.98 -7.30
N GLY A 81 2.38 9.70 -8.58
CA GLY A 81 2.05 10.70 -9.59
C GLY A 81 0.81 11.51 -9.24
N ILE A 82 -0.28 10.86 -8.81
CA ILE A 82 -1.51 11.53 -8.39
C ILE A 82 -1.26 12.42 -7.17
N ILE A 83 -0.58 11.89 -6.14
CA ILE A 83 -0.25 12.66 -4.92
C ILE A 83 0.59 13.88 -5.27
N GLY A 84 1.63 13.72 -6.10
CA GLY A 84 2.50 14.80 -6.55
C GLY A 84 1.74 15.88 -7.33
N TYR A 85 0.88 15.48 -8.27
CA TYR A 85 0.05 16.41 -9.04
C TYR A 85 -0.88 17.22 -8.14
N VAL A 86 -1.59 16.55 -7.22
CA VAL A 86 -2.50 17.21 -6.28
C VAL A 86 -1.74 18.17 -5.36
N ALA A 87 -0.62 17.74 -4.80
CA ALA A 87 0.23 18.60 -3.97
C ALA A 87 0.70 19.84 -4.74
N GLY A 88 1.18 19.67 -5.98
CA GLY A 88 1.59 20.76 -6.85
C GLY A 88 0.46 21.75 -7.15
N LEU A 89 -0.74 21.26 -7.47
CA LEU A 89 -1.92 22.12 -7.67
C LEU A 89 -2.27 22.95 -6.43
N TYR A 90 -2.22 22.36 -5.24
CA TYR A 90 -2.51 23.09 -4.01
C TYR A 90 -1.44 24.15 -3.69
N THR A 91 -0.16 23.88 -3.97
CA THR A 91 0.92 24.85 -3.84
C THR A 91 0.72 26.03 -4.80
N GLY A 92 0.49 25.77 -6.09
CA GLY A 92 0.29 26.84 -7.08
C GLY A 92 -0.97 27.69 -6.82
N ARG A 93 -2.04 27.09 -6.28
CA ARG A 93 -3.24 27.84 -5.85
C ARG A 93 -2.98 28.76 -4.66
N LYS A 94 -2.07 28.39 -3.75
CA LYS A 94 -1.69 29.24 -2.59
C LYS A 94 -0.84 30.43 -3.03
N GLU A 95 0.09 30.24 -3.96
CA GLU A 95 0.89 31.33 -4.54
C GLU A 95 0.01 32.34 -5.29
N LYS A 96 -0.87 31.86 -6.18
CA LYS A 96 -1.80 32.73 -6.92
C LYS A 96 -2.75 33.54 -6.02
N LYS A 97 -3.03 33.05 -4.80
CA LYS A 97 -3.85 33.76 -3.80
C LYS A 97 -3.03 34.81 -3.02
N ARG A 98 -1.72 34.60 -2.87
CA ARG A 98 -0.79 35.53 -2.23
C ARG A 98 -0.43 36.72 -3.12
N ASP A 99 -0.32 36.50 -4.44
CA ASP A 99 0.00 37.56 -5.41
C ASP A 99 -1.18 38.49 -5.73
N ASN A 100 -2.41 38.09 -5.36
CA ASN A 100 -3.64 38.85 -5.58
C ASN A 100 -4.13 39.63 -4.35
N THR A 101 -3.29 39.76 -3.30
CA THR A 101 -3.54 40.58 -2.10
C THR A 101 -2.40 41.57 -1.92
#